data_AF-A0A6B8RTC1-F1
#
_entry.id   AF-A0A6B8RTC1-F1
#
_cell.length_a   1.000
_cell.length_b   1.000
_cell.length_c   1.000
_cell.angle_alpha   90.00
_cell.angle_beta   90.00
_cell.angle_gamma   90.00
#
_symmetry.space_group_name_H-M   'P 1'
#
loop_
_entity.id
_entity.type
_entity.pdbx_description
1 polymer ?
#
loop_
_entity_poly.entity_id
_entity_poly.type
_entity_poly.pdbx_seq_one_letter_code
_entity_poly.pdbx_strand_id
1 'polypeptide(L)'
;MKFYLILLALMFILTSCSNNDPANNEKPSPSVVNGSSKNEIATNAPLDIDKLGGAKADDFFISELVANYENLLIQAINNNEFTAIENLLIVNSPLYNSQKKLVKDLYAKRVQEKMVDFSIEKIESLEKEGTYNVYVNERIAIKYPDKQDFETKEFNWIYKVVESDGKLGLSDIEKWVRETTPIEIGNGPIIYKNEKIGFKINIPKSWKDKYEVKETDDTAIIYYQPINKNIEKAILFEIDIWGTEAEWNDWWNNGGESQAVPFRKLGIVKGHIVTSTGPSEAIYQGRAEAKEDSEQYDKLLLDIKNILDSFRVLK
;
A
#
# COMPACT_ATOMS: atom_id res chain seq x y z
N MET A 1 26.26 10.61 -21.51
CA MET A 1 25.60 11.68 -20.72
C MET A 1 24.16 11.80 -21.23
N LYS A 2 23.21 11.07 -20.63
CA LYS A 2 21.79 11.06 -21.03
C LYS A 2 20.96 11.61 -19.87
N PHE A 3 20.79 12.93 -19.83
CA PHE A 3 19.73 13.57 -19.04
C PHE A 3 18.51 13.67 -19.95
N TYR A 4 17.53 12.78 -19.79
CA TYR A 4 16.23 12.91 -20.44
C TYR A 4 15.11 12.61 -19.44
N LEU A 5 14.31 13.66 -19.24
CA LEU A 5 12.86 13.62 -18.99
C LEU A 5 12.35 12.95 -17.71
N ILE A 6 12.27 13.73 -16.62
CA ILE A 6 11.20 13.61 -15.61
C ILE A 6 10.33 14.86 -15.72
N LEU A 7 9.69 15.02 -16.88
CA LEU A 7 8.81 16.14 -17.16
C LEU A 7 7.73 15.71 -18.16
N LEU A 8 6.86 14.76 -17.80
CA LEU A 8 5.62 14.47 -18.54
C LEU A 8 4.82 13.36 -17.85
N ALA A 9 4.11 13.73 -16.80
CA ALA A 9 2.76 13.21 -16.58
C ALA A 9 1.90 14.45 -16.32
N LEU A 10 0.66 14.47 -16.82
CA LEU A 10 -0.31 15.56 -16.68
C LEU A 10 -0.31 16.63 -17.78
N MET A 11 -0.43 16.17 -19.02
CA MET A 11 -1.30 16.83 -20.00
C MET A 11 -2.41 15.85 -20.39
N PHE A 12 -3.66 16.31 -20.29
CA PHE A 12 -4.84 16.00 -21.11
C PHE A 12 -6.16 15.78 -20.33
N ILE A 13 -7.02 16.78 -20.52
CA ILE A 13 -8.48 16.77 -20.77
C ILE A 13 -9.42 17.14 -19.61
N LEU A 14 -10.08 18.27 -19.91
CA LEU A 14 -11.14 19.04 -19.29
C LEU A 14 -12.51 18.37 -19.55
N THR A 15 -13.44 18.44 -18.59
CA THR A 15 -14.65 19.29 -18.64
C THR A 15 -15.70 18.85 -17.61
N SER A 16 -16.11 19.82 -16.77
CA SER A 16 -17.50 20.10 -16.33
C SER A 16 -18.16 19.17 -15.29
N CYS A 17 -18.90 19.61 -14.26
CA CYS A 17 -19.12 20.90 -13.55
C CYS A 17 -20.12 20.64 -12.41
N SER A 18 -19.97 21.43 -11.33
CA SER A 18 -20.96 21.95 -10.37
C SER A 18 -21.78 20.98 -9.50
N ASN A 19 -22.11 21.20 -8.21
CA ASN A 19 -21.68 22.07 -7.10
C ASN A 19 -22.53 21.68 -5.87
N ASN A 20 -22.10 22.14 -4.68
CA ASN A 20 -22.87 22.49 -3.47
C ASN A 20 -22.67 21.61 -2.21
N ASP A 21 -21.67 22.04 -1.44
CA ASP A 21 -21.58 22.15 0.03
C ASP A 21 -22.63 23.16 0.59
N PRO A 22 -22.71 23.46 1.92
CA PRO A 22 -22.24 22.76 3.14
C PRO A 22 -23.19 22.89 4.39
N ALA A 23 -22.68 22.41 5.53
CA ALA A 23 -22.83 22.96 6.90
C ALA A 23 -24.15 22.66 7.67
N ASN A 24 -24.21 22.49 9.01
CA ASN A 24 -23.26 22.76 10.09
C ASN A 24 -23.74 22.09 11.41
N ASN A 25 -22.78 21.88 12.31
CA ASN A 25 -22.83 22.13 13.77
C ASN A 25 -23.60 21.27 14.79
N GLU A 26 -22.81 20.84 15.77
CA GLU A 26 -22.86 21.17 17.21
C GLU A 26 -22.94 19.99 18.21
N LYS A 27 -21.89 19.97 19.05
CA LYS A 27 -21.61 19.13 20.22
C LYS A 27 -22.42 19.66 21.43
N PRO A 28 -22.63 18.87 22.51
CA PRO A 28 -21.64 18.91 23.60
C PRO A 28 -21.44 17.58 24.38
N SER A 29 -20.26 17.51 25.03
CA SER A 29 -19.85 16.60 26.14
C SER A 29 -20.52 17.04 27.47
N PRO A 30 -20.31 16.46 28.70
CA PRO A 30 -19.22 15.56 29.20
C PRO A 30 -19.73 14.37 30.08
N SER A 31 -18.96 13.38 30.55
CA SER A 31 -17.99 13.44 31.67
C SER A 31 -17.43 12.04 32.06
N VAL A 32 -16.11 11.98 32.26
CA VAL A 32 -15.24 11.26 33.25
C VAL A 32 -15.80 10.10 34.11
N VAL A 33 -15.12 8.92 34.14
CA VAL A 33 -14.67 8.16 35.35
C VAL A 33 -13.41 7.30 35.05
N ASN A 34 -12.48 7.30 36.01
CA ASN A 34 -11.19 6.59 36.11
C ASN A 34 -11.26 5.05 36.18
N GLY A 35 -10.17 4.38 35.76
CA GLY A 35 -9.86 2.99 36.14
C GLY A 35 -8.50 2.49 35.67
N SER A 36 -7.48 2.63 36.52
CA SER A 36 -6.11 2.09 36.36
C SER A 36 -6.03 0.62 36.80
N SER A 37 -5.32 -0.24 36.06
CA SER A 37 -4.47 -1.30 36.62
C SER A 37 -3.44 -1.86 35.63
N LYS A 38 -2.33 -2.30 36.19
CA LYS A 38 -0.99 -2.52 35.61
C LYS A 38 -0.75 -3.96 35.11
N ASN A 39 0.17 -4.05 34.15
CA ASN A 39 1.25 -5.03 33.89
C ASN A 39 1.12 -6.50 34.35
N GLU A 40 1.47 -7.40 33.43
CA GLU A 40 2.41 -8.49 33.72
C GLU A 40 3.30 -8.81 32.50
N ILE A 41 4.56 -9.14 32.82
CA ILE A 41 5.73 -9.22 31.94
C ILE A 41 6.00 -10.69 31.62
N ALA A 42 6.11 -11.05 30.34
CA ALA A 42 6.66 -12.34 29.92
C ALA A 42 8.13 -12.19 29.49
N THR A 43 8.95 -13.08 30.01
CA THR A 43 10.41 -13.08 30.03
C THR A 43 11.05 -13.41 28.68
N ASN A 44 11.97 -12.55 28.22
CA ASN A 44 12.78 -12.74 27.00
C ASN A 44 13.95 -13.71 27.24
N ALA A 45 14.10 -14.71 26.37
CA ALA A 45 15.38 -15.38 26.15
C ALA A 45 16.36 -14.39 25.47
N PRO A 46 17.69 -14.47 25.72
CA PRO A 46 18.64 -13.52 25.14
C PRO A 46 18.75 -13.72 23.63
N LEU A 47 18.25 -12.75 22.86
CA LEU A 47 18.57 -12.61 21.45
C LEU A 47 20.01 -12.15 21.33
N ASP A 48 20.77 -12.75 20.42
CA ASP A 48 22.15 -12.41 20.12
C ASP A 48 22.21 -11.04 19.40
N ILE A 49 22.45 -9.98 20.19
CA ILE A 49 22.25 -8.57 19.81
C ILE A 49 23.30 -8.09 18.79
N ASP A 50 24.46 -8.74 18.73
CA ASP A 50 25.61 -8.28 17.93
C ASP A 50 25.49 -8.58 16.42
N LYS A 51 24.44 -9.33 16.00
CA LYS A 51 24.16 -9.63 14.57
C LYS A 51 22.98 -8.85 13.98
N LEU A 52 22.29 -8.02 14.77
CA LEU A 52 21.11 -7.22 14.37
C LEU A 52 21.32 -5.69 14.52
N GLY A 53 22.46 -5.26 15.06
CA GLY A 53 22.75 -3.85 15.35
C GLY A 53 23.14 -3.06 14.10
N GLY A 54 22.13 -2.50 13.42
CA GLY A 54 22.28 -1.52 12.33
C GLY A 54 21.00 -1.42 11.52
N ALA A 55 20.58 -2.53 10.91
CA ALA A 55 19.48 -2.55 9.94
C ALA A 55 18.12 -2.08 10.49
N LYS A 56 17.77 -2.30 11.77
CA LYS A 56 16.43 -1.93 12.29
C LYS A 56 16.28 -0.47 12.75
N ALA A 57 17.37 0.17 13.18
CA ALA A 57 17.29 1.55 13.66
C ALA A 57 17.26 2.52 12.47
N ASP A 58 18.09 2.25 11.47
CA ASP A 58 18.16 3.06 10.26
C ASP A 58 16.85 3.00 9.47
N ASP A 59 16.23 1.81 9.36
CA ASP A 59 14.92 1.62 8.72
C ASP A 59 13.82 2.51 9.35
N PHE A 60 13.84 2.69 10.67
CA PHE A 60 12.89 3.57 11.36
C PHE A 60 13.08 5.04 10.97
N PHE A 61 14.31 5.55 11.03
CA PHE A 61 14.61 6.95 10.68
C PHE A 61 14.41 7.21 9.18
N ILE A 62 14.72 6.25 8.33
CA ILE A 62 14.46 6.29 6.89
C ILE A 62 12.94 6.33 6.63
N SER A 63 12.17 5.49 7.32
CA SER A 63 10.71 5.47 7.19
C SER A 63 10.08 6.79 7.63
N GLU A 64 10.55 7.35 8.75
CA GLU A 64 10.10 8.65 9.24
C GLU A 64 10.48 9.79 8.27
N LEU A 65 11.70 9.78 7.72
CA LEU A 65 12.14 10.75 6.72
C LEU A 65 11.23 10.74 5.49
N VAL A 66 10.94 9.56 4.94
CA VAL A 66 10.07 9.41 3.76
C VAL A 66 8.63 9.80 4.10
N ALA A 67 8.10 9.34 5.22
CA ALA A 67 6.74 9.69 5.65
C ALA A 67 6.55 11.21 5.83
N ASN A 68 7.52 11.89 6.41
CA ASN A 68 7.50 13.34 6.55
C ASN A 68 7.58 14.03 5.19
N TYR A 69 8.44 13.55 4.30
CA TYR A 69 8.56 14.09 2.96
C TYR A 69 7.25 13.97 2.17
N GLU A 70 6.62 12.80 2.16
CA GLU A 70 5.36 12.55 1.44
C GLU A 70 4.24 13.52 1.90
N ASN A 71 4.09 13.70 3.21
CA ASN A 71 3.06 14.59 3.75
C ASN A 71 3.38 16.08 3.53
N LEU A 72 4.65 16.48 3.69
CA LEU A 72 5.06 17.88 3.56
C LEU A 72 5.16 18.34 2.11
N LEU A 73 5.42 17.43 1.16
CA LEU A 73 5.44 17.76 -0.27
C LEU A 73 4.07 18.25 -0.74
N ILE A 74 2.98 17.61 -0.29
CA ILE A 74 1.61 18.03 -0.60
C ILE A 74 1.35 19.46 -0.08
N GLN A 75 1.80 19.76 1.14
CA GLN A 75 1.69 21.11 1.70
C GLN A 75 2.53 22.11 0.90
N ALA A 76 3.77 21.75 0.56
CA ALA A 76 4.66 22.58 -0.23
C ALA A 76 4.05 22.92 -1.59
N ILE A 77 3.48 21.94 -2.30
CA ILE A 77 2.80 22.12 -3.58
C ILE A 77 1.59 23.05 -3.43
N ASN A 78 0.71 22.77 -2.48
CA ASN A 78 -0.53 23.53 -2.30
C ASN A 78 -0.29 24.98 -1.86
N ASN A 79 0.80 25.24 -1.13
CA ASN A 79 1.12 26.56 -0.56
C ASN A 79 2.28 27.29 -1.27
N ASN A 80 2.91 26.68 -2.28
CA ASN A 80 4.14 27.16 -2.91
C ASN A 80 5.33 27.33 -1.93
N GLU A 81 5.42 26.49 -0.91
CA GLU A 81 6.40 26.59 0.17
C GLU A 81 7.42 25.44 0.13
N PHE A 82 8.36 25.50 -0.82
CA PHE A 82 9.43 24.49 -0.93
C PHE A 82 10.27 24.35 0.36
N THR A 83 10.39 25.41 1.15
CA THR A 83 11.12 25.41 2.43
C THR A 83 10.58 24.37 3.42
N ALA A 84 9.32 23.95 3.29
CA ALA A 84 8.72 22.92 4.15
C ALA A 84 9.40 21.54 4.02
N ILE A 85 9.93 21.21 2.85
CA ILE A 85 10.62 19.94 2.57
C ILE A 85 12.13 20.08 2.44
N GLU A 86 12.65 21.31 2.41
CA GLU A 86 14.05 21.60 2.10
C GLU A 86 15.03 20.84 3.01
N ASN A 87 14.71 20.73 4.30
CA ASN A 87 15.55 20.04 5.29
C ASN A 87 15.52 18.51 5.18
N LEU A 88 14.62 17.92 4.39
CA LEU A 88 14.49 16.49 4.17
C LEU A 88 15.26 16.02 2.91
N LEU A 89 15.77 16.98 2.12
CA LEU A 89 16.44 16.75 0.86
C LEU A 89 17.94 17.02 0.99
N ILE A 90 18.75 16.26 0.26
CA ILE A 90 20.16 16.58 0.08
C ILE A 90 20.28 17.81 -0.80
N VAL A 91 20.86 18.89 -0.28
CA VAL A 91 21.01 20.17 -0.98
C VAL A 91 21.73 19.98 -2.32
N ASN A 92 21.22 20.62 -3.37
CA ASN A 92 21.72 20.54 -4.75
C ASN A 92 21.64 19.15 -5.42
N SER A 93 21.03 18.16 -4.78
CA SER A 93 20.79 16.85 -5.40
C SER A 93 19.81 16.92 -6.57
N PRO A 94 19.76 15.91 -7.45
CA PRO A 94 18.75 15.81 -8.50
C PRO A 94 17.33 15.99 -7.97
N LEU A 95 16.99 15.29 -6.87
CA LEU A 95 15.68 15.40 -6.25
C LEU A 95 15.41 16.82 -5.75
N TYR A 96 16.32 17.42 -4.98
CA TYR A 96 16.19 18.80 -4.48
C TYR A 96 15.81 19.79 -5.59
N ASN A 97 16.55 19.77 -6.69
CA ASN A 97 16.33 20.69 -7.80
C ASN A 97 15.00 20.42 -8.52
N SER A 98 14.65 19.14 -8.69
CA SER A 98 13.39 18.75 -9.32
C SER A 98 12.17 19.15 -8.49
N GLN A 99 12.22 18.97 -7.17
CA GLN A 99 11.09 19.29 -6.28
C GLN A 99 10.89 20.80 -6.12
N LYS A 100 11.99 21.57 -6.07
CA LYS A 100 11.91 23.04 -6.09
C LYS A 100 11.20 23.56 -7.33
N LYS A 101 11.41 22.92 -8.48
CA LYS A 101 10.71 23.23 -9.73
C LYS A 101 9.27 22.74 -9.71
N LEU A 102 9.02 21.51 -9.25
CA LEU A 102 7.70 20.90 -9.20
C LEU A 102 6.71 21.73 -8.38
N VAL A 103 7.09 22.08 -7.14
CA VAL A 103 6.28 22.89 -6.23
C VAL A 103 5.81 24.19 -6.91
N LYS A 104 6.76 24.91 -7.52
CA LYS A 104 6.48 26.17 -8.22
C LYS A 104 5.56 25.96 -9.42
N ASP A 105 5.83 24.92 -10.22
CA ASP A 105 5.09 24.66 -11.46
C ASP A 105 3.64 24.22 -11.20
N LEU A 106 3.41 23.34 -10.23
CA LEU A 106 2.08 22.85 -9.88
C LEU A 106 1.22 23.94 -9.24
N TYR A 107 1.81 24.73 -8.33
CA TYR A 107 1.13 25.88 -7.74
C TYR A 107 0.74 26.92 -8.80
N ALA A 108 1.66 27.26 -9.71
CA ALA A 108 1.38 28.20 -10.81
C ALA A 108 0.25 27.70 -11.73
N LYS A 109 0.11 26.39 -11.89
CA LYS A 109 -0.98 25.73 -12.62
C LYS A 109 -2.27 25.57 -11.79
N ARG A 110 -2.30 26.03 -10.54
CA ARG A 110 -3.41 25.89 -9.58
C ARG A 110 -3.85 24.43 -9.40
N VAL A 111 -2.89 23.50 -9.47
CA VAL A 111 -3.11 22.11 -9.11
C VAL A 111 -3.14 22.01 -7.59
N GLN A 112 -4.13 21.31 -7.06
CA GLN A 112 -4.22 20.99 -5.63
C GLN A 112 -4.11 19.48 -5.44
N GLU A 113 -3.40 19.07 -4.41
CA GLU A 113 -3.20 17.66 -4.09
C GLU A 113 -3.64 17.34 -2.67
N LYS A 114 -4.03 16.08 -2.46
CA LYS A 114 -4.31 15.50 -1.14
C LYS A 114 -3.67 14.12 -1.09
N MET A 115 -2.94 13.85 -0.02
CA MET A 115 -2.49 12.50 0.29
C MET A 115 -3.72 11.64 0.60
N VAL A 116 -3.91 10.54 -0.12
CA VAL A 116 -4.91 9.52 0.20
C VAL A 116 -4.28 8.49 1.11
N ASP A 117 -3.19 7.87 0.65
CA ASP A 117 -2.38 6.91 1.40
C ASP A 117 -0.99 6.79 0.76
N PHE A 118 -0.05 6.20 1.50
CA PHE A 118 1.20 5.68 0.96
C PHE A 118 1.68 4.48 1.80
N SER A 119 2.48 3.61 1.22
CA SER A 119 3.16 2.50 1.90
C SER A 119 4.63 2.43 1.51
N ILE A 120 5.48 2.13 2.49
CA ILE A 120 6.88 1.76 2.26
C ILE A 120 6.92 0.23 2.17
N GLU A 121 7.25 -0.28 0.99
CA GLU A 121 7.25 -1.73 0.70
C GLU A 121 8.58 -2.38 1.08
N LYS A 122 9.69 -1.67 0.84
CA LYS A 122 11.04 -2.20 1.05
C LYS A 122 12.02 -1.06 1.29
N ILE A 123 12.97 -1.29 2.20
CA ILE A 123 14.19 -0.50 2.34
C ILE A 123 15.36 -1.43 2.03
N GLU A 124 16.26 -0.98 1.16
CA GLU A 124 17.40 -1.76 0.68
C GLU A 124 18.67 -0.94 0.82
N SER A 125 19.60 -1.39 1.67
CA SER A 125 20.93 -0.82 1.75
C SER A 125 21.71 -1.12 0.46
N LEU A 126 22.48 -0.12 0.01
CA LEU A 126 23.35 -0.24 -1.17
C LEU A 126 24.79 -0.52 -0.74
N GLU A 127 25.65 -0.91 -1.69
CA GLU A 127 27.07 -1.22 -1.43
C GLU A 127 27.83 -0.06 -0.76
N LYS A 128 27.42 1.18 -1.06
CA LYS A 128 27.95 2.36 -0.40
C LYS A 128 27.25 2.55 0.96
N GLU A 129 28.04 2.46 2.03
CA GLU A 129 27.60 2.73 3.40
C GLU A 129 26.81 4.05 3.50
N GLY A 130 25.74 4.04 4.30
CA GLY A 130 24.83 5.17 4.45
C GLY A 130 23.99 5.49 3.22
N THR A 131 23.85 4.57 2.25
CA THR A 131 23.01 4.79 1.06
C THR A 131 21.95 3.71 0.94
N TYR A 132 20.70 4.13 0.67
CA TYR A 132 19.54 3.24 0.65
C TYR A 132 18.61 3.53 -0.53
N ASN A 133 17.97 2.48 -1.04
CA ASN A 133 16.79 2.58 -1.89
C ASN A 133 15.53 2.30 -1.05
N VAL A 134 14.53 3.17 -1.16
CA VAL A 134 13.25 3.05 -0.46
C VAL A 134 12.13 2.95 -1.50
N TYR A 135 11.41 1.84 -1.48
CA TYR A 135 10.36 1.53 -2.44
C TYR A 135 9.02 1.95 -1.87
N VAL A 136 8.36 2.91 -2.53
CA VAL A 136 7.13 3.55 -2.03
C VAL A 136 6.01 3.40 -3.04
N ASN A 137 4.83 3.00 -2.56
CA ASN A 137 3.57 3.15 -3.27
C ASN A 137 2.83 4.35 -2.68
N GLU A 138 2.28 5.22 -3.52
CA GLU A 138 1.48 6.37 -3.05
C GLU A 138 0.20 6.53 -3.86
N ARG A 139 -0.84 7.01 -3.20
CA ARG A 139 -2.08 7.45 -3.84
C ARG A 139 -2.35 8.90 -3.52
N ILE A 140 -2.38 9.71 -4.56
CA ILE A 140 -2.62 11.15 -4.46
C ILE A 140 -3.93 11.49 -5.16
N ALA A 141 -4.81 12.19 -4.46
CA ALA A 141 -5.99 12.81 -5.06
C ALA A 141 -5.58 14.18 -5.62
N ILE A 142 -5.74 14.37 -6.93
CA ILE A 142 -5.31 15.57 -7.65
C ILE A 142 -6.52 16.33 -8.20
N LYS A 143 -6.62 17.62 -7.90
CA LYS A 143 -7.61 18.54 -8.46
C LYS A 143 -6.93 19.50 -9.43
N TYR A 144 -7.36 19.43 -10.69
CA TYR A 144 -6.96 20.34 -11.76
C TYR A 144 -7.87 21.58 -11.75
N PRO A 145 -7.40 22.76 -12.20
CA PRO A 145 -8.18 24.00 -12.20
C PRO A 145 -9.53 23.87 -12.92
N ASP A 146 -9.59 23.03 -13.95
CA ASP A 146 -10.77 22.90 -14.81
C ASP A 146 -11.63 21.66 -14.49
N LYS A 147 -11.28 20.92 -13.42
CA LYS A 147 -12.07 19.79 -12.92
C LYS A 147 -12.68 20.15 -11.57
N GLN A 148 -13.95 19.82 -11.40
CA GLN A 148 -14.62 20.05 -10.12
C GLN A 148 -14.09 19.11 -9.04
N ASP A 149 -13.97 17.83 -9.41
CA ASP A 149 -13.64 16.73 -8.50
C ASP A 149 -12.15 16.40 -8.51
N PHE A 150 -11.72 15.76 -7.43
CA PHE A 150 -10.41 15.17 -7.33
C PHE A 150 -10.34 13.87 -8.14
N GLU A 151 -9.23 13.65 -8.83
CA GLU A 151 -8.90 12.41 -9.50
C GLU A 151 -7.76 11.72 -8.74
N THR A 152 -8.00 10.50 -8.24
CA THR A 152 -6.96 9.72 -7.56
C THR A 152 -6.01 9.09 -8.56
N LYS A 153 -4.71 9.29 -8.36
CA LYS A 153 -3.62 8.66 -9.10
C LYS A 153 -2.80 7.80 -8.15
N GLU A 154 -2.22 6.73 -8.69
CA GLU A 154 -1.30 5.86 -7.96
C GLU A 154 0.06 5.93 -8.61
N PHE A 155 1.11 6.06 -7.79
CA PHE A 155 2.48 6.10 -8.23
C PHE A 155 3.33 5.10 -7.44
N ASN A 156 4.47 4.75 -8.05
CA ASN A 156 5.44 3.84 -7.45
C ASN A 156 6.82 4.46 -7.66
N TRP A 157 7.54 4.66 -6.57
CA TRP A 157 8.81 5.36 -6.56
C TRP A 157 9.88 4.54 -5.86
N ILE A 158 11.11 4.72 -6.33
CA ILE A 158 12.32 4.36 -5.58
C ILE A 158 12.96 5.68 -5.19
N TYR A 159 12.96 5.98 -3.90
CA TYR A 159 13.72 7.10 -3.36
C TYR A 159 15.12 6.64 -3.00
N LYS A 160 16.13 7.45 -3.34
CA LYS A 160 17.49 7.24 -2.86
C LYS A 160 17.75 8.10 -1.63
N VAL A 161 17.96 7.47 -0.49
CA VAL A 161 18.37 8.11 0.76
C VAL A 161 19.88 8.04 0.89
N VAL A 162 20.48 9.14 1.31
CA VAL A 162 21.93 9.25 1.59
C VAL A 162 22.10 9.83 2.98
N GLU A 163 23.00 9.23 3.75
CA GLU A 163 23.57 9.81 4.95
C GLU A 163 24.79 10.67 4.60
N SER A 164 24.78 11.93 5.03
CA SER A 164 25.90 12.85 4.91
C SER A 164 26.04 13.61 6.22
N ASP A 165 27.24 13.62 6.80
CA ASP A 165 27.55 14.34 8.04
C ASP A 165 26.62 13.95 9.22
N GLY A 166 26.25 12.67 9.30
CA GLY A 166 25.36 12.14 10.35
C GLY A 166 23.88 12.51 10.17
N LYS A 167 23.50 12.99 8.98
CA LYS A 167 22.11 13.34 8.64
C LYS A 167 21.65 12.60 7.39
N LEU A 168 20.49 11.95 7.49
CA LEU A 168 19.80 11.36 6.35
C LEU A 168 19.07 12.42 5.52
N GLY A 169 19.06 12.24 4.20
CA GLY A 169 18.25 13.04 3.29
C GLY A 169 17.98 12.33 1.97
N LEU A 170 16.87 12.71 1.32
CA LEU A 170 16.52 12.19 0.00
C LEU A 170 17.33 12.91 -1.09
N SER A 171 17.95 12.14 -1.96
CA SER A 171 18.88 12.65 -2.98
C SER A 171 18.39 12.44 -4.41
N ASP A 172 17.61 11.39 -4.63
CA ASP A 172 17.17 11.00 -5.96
C ASP A 172 15.79 10.36 -5.88
N ILE A 173 15.07 10.39 -7.00
CA ILE A 173 13.83 9.66 -7.18
C ILE A 173 13.83 9.07 -8.58
N GLU A 174 13.43 7.81 -8.68
CA GLU A 174 13.14 7.19 -9.95
C GLU A 174 11.82 6.46 -9.88
N LYS A 175 11.16 6.35 -11.04
CA LYS A 175 9.94 5.56 -11.13
C LYS A 175 10.31 4.12 -10.77
N TRP A 176 9.70 3.60 -9.71
CA TRP A 176 9.66 2.18 -9.50
C TRP A 176 8.76 1.63 -10.59
N VAL A 177 9.39 1.23 -11.70
CA VAL A 177 8.78 0.26 -12.57
C VAL A 177 8.73 -0.97 -11.71
N ARG A 178 7.61 -1.14 -10.98
CA ARG A 178 7.21 -2.47 -10.56
C ARG A 178 7.38 -3.27 -11.83
N GLU A 179 8.22 -4.29 -11.77
CA GLU A 179 8.02 -5.39 -12.66
C GLU A 179 6.59 -5.86 -12.31
N THR A 180 5.57 -5.23 -12.92
CA THR A 180 4.69 -6.02 -13.73
C THR A 180 5.68 -6.77 -14.56
N THR A 181 6.01 -7.99 -14.14
CA THR A 181 6.56 -8.96 -15.06
C THR A 181 5.72 -8.70 -16.30
N PRO A 182 6.30 -8.29 -17.44
CA PRO A 182 5.58 -8.45 -18.67
C PRO A 182 5.15 -9.90 -18.57
N ILE A 183 3.86 -10.15 -18.35
CA ILE A 183 3.30 -11.48 -18.55
C ILE A 183 3.81 -11.76 -19.94
N GLU A 184 4.81 -12.65 -20.07
CA GLU A 184 5.47 -12.88 -21.34
C GLU A 184 4.36 -12.94 -22.37
N ILE A 185 4.38 -11.97 -23.29
CA ILE A 185 3.26 -11.73 -24.20
C ILE A 185 3.22 -12.96 -25.08
N GLY A 186 2.35 -13.85 -24.65
CA GLY A 186 2.14 -15.19 -25.14
C GLY A 186 1.08 -15.93 -24.30
N ASN A 187 0.20 -15.19 -23.58
CA ASN A 187 -1.15 -15.52 -23.07
C ASN A 187 -1.36 -14.89 -21.67
N GLY A 188 -2.39 -14.02 -21.52
CA GLY A 188 -2.66 -13.12 -20.37
C GLY A 188 -2.95 -13.75 -18.99
N PRO A 189 -3.54 -13.00 -18.03
CA PRO A 189 -3.78 -13.49 -16.67
C PRO A 189 -4.75 -14.69 -16.65
N ILE A 190 -4.63 -15.55 -15.64
CA ILE A 190 -5.60 -16.62 -15.37
C ILE A 190 -6.87 -15.95 -14.82
N ILE A 191 -7.96 -16.00 -15.58
CA ILE A 191 -9.25 -15.51 -15.09
C ILE A 191 -9.87 -16.61 -14.24
N TYR A 192 -9.83 -16.45 -12.92
CA TYR A 192 -10.59 -17.30 -12.02
C TYR A 192 -12.01 -16.75 -11.89
N LYS A 193 -13.00 -17.64 -11.98
CA LYS A 193 -14.42 -17.33 -11.84
C LYS A 193 -15.01 -18.23 -10.77
N ASN A 194 -15.76 -17.63 -9.85
CA ASN A 194 -16.61 -18.36 -8.94
C ASN A 194 -18.07 -18.10 -9.34
N GLU A 195 -18.68 -19.06 -10.02
CA GLU A 195 -20.06 -18.93 -10.55
C GLU A 195 -21.12 -18.98 -9.44
N LYS A 196 -20.82 -19.69 -8.33
CA LYS A 196 -21.73 -19.84 -7.19
C LYS A 196 -21.98 -18.49 -6.51
N ILE A 197 -20.89 -17.83 -6.10
CA ILE A 197 -20.93 -16.50 -5.49
C ILE A 197 -21.28 -15.48 -6.57
N GLY A 198 -20.60 -15.51 -7.72
CA GLY A 198 -20.88 -14.64 -8.87
C GLY A 198 -19.81 -13.57 -9.11
N PHE A 199 -18.53 -13.94 -9.01
CA PHE A 199 -17.42 -13.01 -9.24
C PHE A 199 -16.30 -13.60 -10.11
N LYS A 200 -15.40 -12.73 -10.55
CA LYS A 200 -14.11 -13.08 -11.15
C LYS A 200 -12.98 -12.22 -10.61
N ILE A 201 -11.78 -12.78 -10.64
CA ILE A 201 -10.50 -12.11 -10.35
C ILE A 201 -9.46 -12.55 -11.38
N ASN A 202 -8.44 -11.73 -11.57
CA ASN A 202 -7.29 -12.00 -12.40
C ASN A 202 -6.14 -12.49 -11.52
N ILE A 203 -5.77 -13.75 -11.69
CA ILE A 203 -4.63 -14.37 -11.02
C ILE A 203 -3.42 -14.30 -11.98
N PRO A 204 -2.24 -13.84 -11.52
CA PRO A 204 -1.04 -13.84 -12.33
C PRO A 204 -0.73 -15.24 -12.85
N LYS A 205 -0.33 -15.36 -14.12
CA LYS A 205 0.08 -16.66 -14.70
C LYS A 205 1.26 -17.28 -13.94
N SER A 206 2.08 -16.46 -13.26
CA SER A 206 3.16 -16.91 -12.37
C SER A 206 2.67 -17.76 -11.19
N TRP A 207 1.38 -17.71 -10.86
CA TRP A 207 0.74 -18.57 -9.86
C TRP A 207 0.34 -19.95 -10.40
N LYS A 208 0.47 -20.20 -11.71
CA LYS A 208 0.13 -21.51 -12.27
C LYS A 208 0.82 -22.63 -11.49
N ASP A 209 0.03 -23.60 -11.04
CA ASP A 209 0.45 -24.77 -10.25
C ASP A 209 0.97 -24.46 -8.82
N LYS A 210 0.83 -23.21 -8.34
CA LYS A 210 1.26 -22.77 -7.00
C LYS A 210 0.12 -22.52 -6.01
N TYR A 211 -1.12 -22.65 -6.46
CA TYR A 211 -2.29 -22.49 -5.60
C TYR A 211 -3.32 -23.58 -5.88
N GLU A 212 -4.19 -23.77 -4.90
CA GLU A 212 -5.40 -24.57 -5.01
C GLU A 212 -6.58 -23.73 -4.55
N VAL A 213 -7.74 -23.93 -5.18
CA VAL A 213 -8.99 -23.28 -4.75
C VAL A 213 -9.93 -24.33 -4.18
N LYS A 214 -10.49 -24.04 -3.01
CA LYS A 214 -11.59 -24.80 -2.42
C LYS A 214 -12.82 -23.91 -2.36
N GLU A 215 -13.90 -24.36 -2.97
CA GLU A 215 -15.16 -23.61 -3.04
C GLU A 215 -16.25 -24.28 -2.20
N THR A 216 -16.99 -23.49 -1.43
CA THR A 216 -18.29 -23.84 -0.85
C THR A 216 -19.38 -23.07 -1.59
N ASP A 217 -20.56 -22.92 -1.02
CA ASP A 217 -21.64 -22.12 -1.63
C ASP A 217 -21.50 -20.62 -1.35
N ASP A 218 -20.75 -20.28 -0.29
CA ASP A 218 -20.56 -18.95 0.27
C ASP A 218 -19.09 -18.49 0.33
N THR A 219 -18.13 -19.40 0.14
CA THR A 219 -16.70 -19.14 0.29
C THR A 219 -15.88 -19.67 -0.90
N ALA A 220 -14.84 -18.93 -1.28
CA ALA A 220 -13.72 -19.41 -2.07
C ALA A 220 -12.42 -19.23 -1.28
N ILE A 221 -11.77 -20.34 -0.90
CA ILE A 221 -10.48 -20.33 -0.19
C ILE A 221 -9.37 -20.61 -1.19
N ILE A 222 -8.39 -19.71 -1.25
CA ILE A 222 -7.21 -19.84 -2.10
C ILE A 222 -6.05 -20.26 -1.20
N TYR A 223 -5.62 -21.51 -1.36
CA TYR A 223 -4.50 -22.09 -0.65
C TYR A 223 -3.22 -21.94 -1.45
N TYR A 224 -2.11 -21.65 -0.78
CA TYR A 224 -0.79 -21.93 -1.32
C TYR A 224 -0.61 -23.45 -1.45
N GLN A 225 0.01 -23.88 -2.55
CA GLN A 225 0.33 -25.27 -2.80
C GLN A 225 1.83 -25.49 -2.60
N PRO A 226 2.26 -26.04 -1.45
CA PRO A 226 3.67 -26.23 -1.16
C PRO A 226 4.41 -27.07 -2.20
N ILE A 227 5.68 -26.71 -2.39
CA ILE A 227 6.70 -27.48 -3.08
C ILE A 227 6.93 -28.77 -2.29
N ASN A 228 7.20 -28.65 -0.98
CA ASN A 228 7.30 -29.80 -0.09
C ASN A 228 5.90 -30.36 0.21
N LYS A 229 5.56 -31.54 -0.34
CA LYS A 229 4.24 -32.15 -0.16
C LYS A 229 3.96 -32.65 1.26
N ASN A 230 4.96 -32.63 2.14
CA ASN A 230 4.83 -33.05 3.54
C ASN A 230 4.49 -31.90 4.50
N ILE A 231 4.45 -30.65 4.02
CA ILE A 231 4.03 -29.51 4.83
C ILE A 231 2.59 -29.12 4.50
N GLU A 232 1.91 -28.56 5.50
CA GLU A 232 0.54 -28.11 5.38
C GLU A 232 0.39 -26.93 4.42
N LYS A 233 -0.80 -26.76 3.84
CA LYS A 233 -1.12 -25.62 2.97
C LYS A 233 -1.46 -24.41 3.82
N ALA A 234 -0.88 -23.25 3.47
CA ALA A 234 -1.27 -21.96 4.02
C ALA A 234 -2.43 -21.37 3.22
N ILE A 235 -3.27 -20.56 3.88
CA ILE A 235 -4.31 -19.78 3.22
C ILE A 235 -3.68 -18.49 2.72
N LEU A 236 -3.72 -18.27 1.41
CA LEU A 236 -3.31 -16.99 0.82
C LEU A 236 -4.39 -15.95 1.07
N PHE A 237 -5.63 -16.26 0.73
CA PHE A 237 -6.80 -15.44 1.08
C PHE A 237 -8.09 -16.22 0.89
N GLU A 238 -9.15 -15.71 1.50
CA GLU A 238 -10.52 -16.19 1.40
C GLU A 238 -11.36 -15.09 0.75
N ILE A 239 -12.39 -15.47 0.00
CA ILE A 239 -13.43 -14.57 -0.50
C ILE A 239 -14.78 -15.14 -0.08
N ASP A 240 -15.50 -14.39 0.74
CA ASP A 240 -16.69 -14.87 1.46
C ASP A 240 -17.89 -13.96 1.22
N ILE A 241 -19.08 -14.55 1.21
CA ILE A 241 -20.33 -13.82 1.41
C ILE A 241 -20.47 -13.50 2.89
N TRP A 242 -20.42 -12.21 3.23
CA TRP A 242 -20.55 -11.78 4.62
C TRP A 242 -22.03 -11.71 5.06
N GLY A 243 -22.90 -11.14 4.23
CA GLY A 243 -24.31 -10.87 4.56
C GLY A 243 -24.91 -9.84 3.61
N THR A 244 -26.12 -9.36 3.88
CA THR A 244 -26.76 -8.32 3.07
C THR A 244 -26.11 -6.96 3.27
N GLU A 245 -26.33 -6.04 2.33
CA GLU A 245 -25.87 -4.65 2.48
C GLU A 245 -26.47 -3.94 3.70
N ALA A 246 -27.72 -4.27 4.06
CA ALA A 246 -28.37 -3.72 5.24
C ALA A 246 -27.69 -4.18 6.54
N GLU A 247 -27.42 -5.48 6.66
CA GLU A 247 -26.69 -6.05 7.81
C GLU A 247 -25.28 -5.50 7.90
N TRP A 248 -24.60 -5.32 6.76
CA TRP A 248 -23.25 -4.76 6.73
C TRP A 248 -23.23 -3.34 7.25
N ASN A 249 -24.14 -2.50 6.75
CA ASN A 249 -24.21 -1.10 7.16
C ASN A 249 -24.59 -0.98 8.64
N ASP A 250 -25.51 -1.81 9.13
CA ASP A 250 -25.86 -1.85 10.55
C ASP A 250 -24.65 -2.25 11.42
N TRP A 251 -23.96 -3.34 11.07
CA TRP A 251 -22.76 -3.77 11.78
C TRP A 251 -21.63 -2.73 11.73
N TRP A 252 -21.37 -2.16 10.54
CA TRP A 252 -20.32 -1.17 10.32
C TRP A 252 -20.56 0.10 11.15
N ASN A 253 -21.79 0.62 11.11
CA ASN A 253 -22.16 1.86 11.81
C ASN A 253 -22.28 1.68 13.32
N ASN A 254 -22.54 0.46 13.80
CA ASN A 254 -22.65 0.15 15.23
C ASN A 254 -21.33 -0.37 15.83
N GLY A 255 -20.19 0.10 15.31
CA GLY A 255 -18.87 -0.13 15.88
C GLY A 255 -17.96 -1.06 15.08
N GLY A 256 -18.46 -1.69 14.01
CA GLY A 256 -17.65 -2.50 13.10
C GLY A 256 -16.47 -1.73 12.48
N GLU A 257 -16.65 -0.44 12.16
CA GLU A 257 -15.59 0.43 11.64
C GLU A 257 -14.39 0.58 12.60
N SER A 258 -14.66 0.48 13.90
CA SER A 258 -13.63 0.62 14.94
C SER A 258 -12.95 -0.71 15.31
N GLN A 259 -13.45 -1.82 14.78
CA GLN A 259 -12.85 -3.13 15.00
C GLN A 259 -11.70 -3.33 14.02
N ALA A 260 -10.54 -3.75 14.54
CA ALA A 260 -9.43 -4.23 13.72
C ALA A 260 -9.79 -5.61 13.14
N VAL A 261 -10.77 -5.64 12.23
CA VAL A 261 -11.22 -6.87 11.59
C VAL A 261 -10.23 -7.28 10.49
N PRO A 262 -9.93 -8.58 10.37
CA PRO A 262 -8.96 -9.07 9.41
C PRO A 262 -9.53 -9.19 7.98
N PHE A 263 -10.66 -8.54 7.68
CA PHE A 263 -11.35 -8.67 6.39
C PHE A 263 -11.61 -7.34 5.69
N ARG A 264 -11.59 -7.38 4.35
CA ARG A 264 -11.75 -6.23 3.45
C ARG A 264 -13.01 -6.41 2.60
N LYS A 265 -13.84 -5.36 2.47
CA LYS A 265 -14.98 -5.35 1.53
C LYS A 265 -14.48 -5.28 0.08
N LEU A 266 -14.91 -6.22 -0.77
CA LEU A 266 -14.58 -6.27 -2.20
C LEU A 266 -15.68 -5.68 -3.08
N GLY A 267 -16.94 -5.91 -2.73
CA GLY A 267 -18.08 -5.44 -3.54
C GLY A 267 -19.41 -6.04 -3.10
N ILE A 268 -20.41 -5.91 -3.97
CA ILE A 268 -21.77 -6.43 -3.77
C ILE A 268 -22.08 -7.40 -4.90
N VAL A 269 -22.49 -8.62 -4.55
CA VAL A 269 -22.90 -9.65 -5.50
C VAL A 269 -24.27 -10.18 -5.10
N LYS A 270 -25.25 -10.12 -6.01
CA LYS A 270 -26.63 -10.58 -5.77
C LYS A 270 -27.23 -10.03 -4.45
N GLY A 271 -26.98 -8.76 -4.14
CA GLY A 271 -27.47 -8.08 -2.93
C GLY A 271 -26.70 -8.40 -1.63
N HIS A 272 -25.65 -9.20 -1.71
CA HIS A 272 -24.82 -9.55 -0.55
C HIS A 272 -23.44 -8.90 -0.65
N ILE A 273 -22.89 -8.48 0.47
CA ILE A 273 -21.51 -8.03 0.60
C ILE A 273 -20.58 -9.22 0.45
N VAL A 274 -19.57 -9.04 -0.39
CA VAL A 274 -18.46 -9.97 -0.53
C VAL A 274 -17.22 -9.34 0.11
N THR A 275 -16.57 -10.10 0.99
CA THR A 275 -15.35 -9.71 1.70
C THR A 275 -14.18 -10.62 1.31
N SER A 276 -12.97 -10.19 1.61
CA SER A 276 -11.79 -11.06 1.63
C SER A 276 -11.11 -11.06 2.98
N THR A 277 -10.60 -12.21 3.41
CA THR A 277 -9.84 -12.40 4.66
C THR A 277 -8.50 -13.07 4.37
N GLY A 278 -7.54 -12.95 5.28
CA GLY A 278 -6.21 -13.57 5.16
C GLY A 278 -5.11 -12.57 4.79
N PRO A 279 -3.87 -13.04 4.60
CA PRO A 279 -3.41 -14.43 4.62
C PRO A 279 -3.46 -15.09 6.01
N SER A 280 -3.30 -16.42 6.06
CA SER A 280 -3.01 -17.11 7.34
C SER A 280 -1.68 -16.64 7.90
N GLU A 281 -1.52 -16.75 9.22
CA GLU A 281 -0.26 -16.50 9.92
C GLU A 281 0.90 -17.27 9.27
N ALA A 282 2.13 -16.80 9.49
CA ALA A 282 3.32 -17.26 8.76
C ALA A 282 3.78 -18.67 9.18
N ILE A 283 2.99 -19.70 8.84
CA ILE A 283 3.17 -21.10 9.27
C ILE A 283 4.46 -21.77 8.77
N TYR A 284 5.17 -21.15 7.82
CA TYR A 284 6.46 -21.63 7.30
C TYR A 284 7.67 -20.96 7.95
N GLN A 285 7.50 -19.85 8.67
CA GLN A 285 8.62 -19.11 9.22
C GLN A 285 9.39 -19.94 10.27
N GLY A 286 10.71 -19.92 10.17
CA GLY A 286 11.61 -20.63 11.10
C GLY A 286 11.70 -22.15 10.92
N ARG A 287 10.98 -22.72 9.94
CA ARG A 287 11.03 -24.16 9.64
C ARG A 287 12.07 -24.45 8.56
N ALA A 288 13.13 -25.17 8.92
CA ALA A 288 14.22 -25.48 7.99
C ALA A 288 13.74 -26.25 6.74
N GLU A 289 12.77 -27.14 6.93
CA GLU A 289 12.15 -27.96 5.88
C GLU A 289 11.17 -27.20 4.98
N ALA A 290 10.83 -25.96 5.32
CA ALA A 290 9.88 -25.10 4.59
C ALA A 290 10.53 -23.80 4.11
N LYS A 291 11.86 -23.70 4.09
CA LYS A 291 12.56 -22.46 3.69
C LYS A 291 12.16 -21.98 2.28
N GLU A 292 12.20 -22.87 1.29
CA GLU A 292 11.83 -22.54 -0.09
C GLU A 292 10.33 -22.22 -0.21
N ASP A 293 9.50 -22.94 0.55
CA ASP A 293 8.06 -22.70 0.62
C ASP A 293 7.72 -21.35 1.27
N SER A 294 8.47 -20.94 2.31
CA SER A 294 8.36 -19.61 2.93
C SER A 294 8.69 -18.52 1.92
N GLU A 295 9.83 -18.63 1.22
CA GLU A 295 10.24 -17.63 0.22
C GLU A 295 9.25 -17.55 -0.95
N GLN A 296 8.65 -18.68 -1.36
CA GLN A 296 7.63 -18.69 -2.41
C GLN A 296 6.30 -18.12 -1.92
N TYR A 297 5.87 -18.50 -0.71
CA TYR A 297 4.66 -17.98 -0.08
C TYR A 297 4.73 -16.46 0.05
N ASP A 298 5.83 -15.92 0.58
CA ASP A 298 6.06 -14.48 0.74
C ASP A 298 5.96 -13.73 -0.60
N LYS A 299 6.49 -14.31 -1.68
CA LYS A 299 6.36 -13.73 -3.04
C LYS A 299 4.90 -13.68 -3.51
N LEU A 300 4.10 -14.69 -3.21
CA LEU A 300 2.68 -14.70 -3.57
C LEU A 300 1.90 -13.66 -2.74
N LEU A 301 2.26 -13.44 -1.47
CA LEU A 301 1.61 -12.43 -0.64
C LEU A 301 1.65 -11.02 -1.26
N LEU A 302 2.75 -10.68 -1.96
CA LEU A 302 2.91 -9.40 -2.65
C LEU A 302 1.89 -9.18 -3.78
N ASP A 303 1.38 -10.25 -4.39
CA ASP A 303 0.42 -10.18 -5.49
C ASP A 303 -1.04 -10.07 -5.01
N ILE A 304 -1.34 -10.49 -3.77
CA ILE A 304 -2.72 -10.65 -3.27
C ILE A 304 -3.53 -9.36 -3.41
N LYS A 305 -2.95 -8.21 -3.05
CA LYS A 305 -3.64 -6.92 -3.17
C LYS A 305 -4.12 -6.67 -4.60
N ASN A 306 -3.24 -6.86 -5.59
CA ASN A 306 -3.56 -6.65 -7.01
C ASN A 306 -4.61 -7.65 -7.52
N ILE A 307 -4.56 -8.90 -7.04
CA ILE A 307 -5.56 -9.92 -7.35
C ILE A 307 -6.93 -9.49 -6.82
N LEU A 308 -7.02 -9.07 -5.56
CA LEU A 308 -8.27 -8.63 -4.94
C LEU A 308 -8.80 -7.33 -5.59
N ASP A 309 -7.93 -6.40 -5.97
CA ASP A 309 -8.29 -5.16 -6.68
C ASP A 309 -8.89 -5.44 -8.09
N SER A 310 -8.59 -6.62 -8.64
CA SER A 310 -9.16 -7.09 -9.91
C SER A 310 -10.56 -7.69 -9.80
N PHE A 311 -11.12 -7.78 -8.58
CA PHE A 311 -12.46 -8.32 -8.32
C PHE A 311 -13.53 -7.65 -9.19
N ARG A 312 -14.31 -8.45 -9.92
CA ARG A 312 -15.47 -7.97 -10.69
C ARG A 312 -16.64 -8.93 -10.54
N VAL A 313 -17.84 -8.37 -10.43
CA VAL A 313 -19.09 -9.13 -10.46
C VAL A 313 -19.27 -9.79 -11.84
N LEU A 314 -19.70 -11.04 -11.87
CA LEU A 314 -20.12 -11.71 -13.10
C LEU A 314 -21.46 -11.11 -13.54
N LYS A 315 -21.55 -10.74 -14.82
CA LYS A 315 -22.78 -10.25 -15.44
C LYS A 315 -23.60 -11.40 -15.98
#